data_AF-A0A9W8I5G5-F1
#
_entry.id   AF-A0A9W8I5G5-F1
#
_cell.length_a   1.000
_cell.length_b   1.000
_cell.length_c   1.000
_cell.angle_alpha   90.00
_cell.angle_beta   90.00
_cell.angle_gamma   90.00
#
_symmetry.space_group_name_H-M   'P 1'
#
loop_
_entity.id
_entity.type
_entity.pdbx_description
1 polymer ?
#
loop_
_entity_poly.entity_id
_entity_poly.type
_entity_poly.pdbx_seq_one_letter_code
_entity_poly.pdbx_strand_id
1 'polypeptide(L)'
;MVYDVSHYVKYATDIIVINGTVDSGRELRNESMFLPKELTQLFMDKAGSDITDEFEALDIDSVLYKQCLASLFLRGTTVTTKSPLACANTNIVAWITFGLYFVVLLARMATAEIYARVRARRAVAAAAEAEAEKEAGARVPSVLVVVPCSCESIETLTSTLQSVARSAHADTHKLLWIINDGDDEVLSNIQRIVAHSGRTGDAKFYGAYGVDGGGFGAARVFGGFYECGRRRIPYVVAAKDARQGCVDSLMMVLNLFRLAGARGEVSAPTIFLEEEVEARMAQLGRPASSIDYCLLLDARAQLDPLALTQFVARMERHSDIAALSGSLYPVGRPASLPHVLYSFAFHLQHFV
;
A
#
# COMPACT_ATOMS: atom_id res chain seq x y z
N MET A 1 -55.54 20.76 -15.36
CA MET A 1 -55.13 19.33 -15.31
C MET A 1 -54.56 18.97 -16.67
N VAL A 2 -53.64 18.01 -16.76
CA VAL A 2 -53.06 17.57 -18.03
C VAL A 2 -53.59 16.18 -18.35
N TYR A 3 -54.31 16.08 -19.46
CA TYR A 3 -54.88 14.84 -19.97
C TYR A 3 -54.10 14.37 -21.21
N ASP A 4 -53.79 13.08 -21.29
CA ASP A 4 -53.18 12.47 -22.47
C ASP A 4 -54.18 11.53 -23.17
N VAL A 5 -54.77 12.04 -24.25
CA VAL A 5 -55.76 11.32 -25.08
C VAL A 5 -55.14 10.73 -26.35
N SER A 6 -53.82 10.77 -26.51
CA SER A 6 -53.11 10.40 -27.75
C SER A 6 -53.42 8.97 -28.20
N HIS A 7 -53.45 8.04 -27.24
CA HIS A 7 -53.76 6.65 -27.54
C HIS A 7 -55.22 6.48 -27.94
N TYR A 8 -56.14 7.14 -27.23
CA TYR A 8 -57.57 7.09 -27.54
C TYR A 8 -57.86 7.62 -28.95
N VAL A 9 -57.36 8.81 -29.28
CA VAL A 9 -57.56 9.44 -30.59
C VAL A 9 -57.01 8.56 -31.71
N LYS A 10 -55.88 7.86 -31.50
CA LYS A 10 -55.30 6.95 -32.49
C LYS A 10 -56.22 5.78 -32.86
N TYR A 11 -56.97 5.21 -31.91
CA TYR A 11 -57.87 4.08 -32.16
C TYR A 11 -59.32 4.50 -32.46
N ALA A 12 -59.66 5.75 -32.16
CA ALA A 12 -60.94 6.36 -32.48
C ALA A 12 -61.05 6.81 -33.95
N THR A 13 -59.95 6.80 -34.71
CA THR A 13 -59.93 7.31 -36.09
C THR A 13 -59.30 6.38 -37.10
N ASP A 14 -59.84 6.42 -38.33
CA ASP A 14 -59.24 5.81 -39.51
C ASP A 14 -58.55 6.87 -40.38
N ILE A 15 -57.57 6.41 -41.16
CA ILE A 15 -56.83 7.22 -42.12
C ILE A 15 -57.62 7.21 -43.43
N ILE A 16 -57.96 8.38 -43.97
CA ILE A 16 -58.68 8.48 -45.24
C ILE A 16 -57.69 8.32 -46.38
N VAL A 17 -57.92 7.35 -47.27
CA VAL A 17 -57.11 7.13 -48.47
C VAL A 17 -57.97 7.42 -49.70
N ILE A 18 -57.66 8.50 -50.43
CA ILE A 18 -58.34 8.88 -51.67
C ILE A 18 -57.36 8.69 -52.82
N ASN A 19 -57.74 7.90 -53.84
CA ASN A 19 -56.92 7.62 -55.03
C ASN A 19 -55.49 7.11 -54.74
N GLY A 20 -55.32 6.30 -53.69
CA GLY A 20 -54.03 5.68 -53.37
C GLY A 20 -52.99 6.61 -52.72
N THR A 21 -53.35 7.88 -52.49
CA THR A 21 -52.57 8.81 -51.65
C THR A 21 -53.24 8.95 -50.29
N VAL A 22 -52.45 8.82 -49.22
CA VAL A 22 -52.91 9.07 -47.85
C VAL A 22 -53.14 10.57 -47.69
N ASP A 23 -54.39 10.98 -47.51
CA ASP A 23 -54.70 12.37 -47.18
C ASP A 23 -54.50 12.58 -45.68
N SER A 24 -54.19 13.82 -45.28
CA SER A 24 -53.89 14.18 -43.89
C SER A 24 -55.12 14.12 -42.98
N GLY A 25 -56.31 13.90 -43.56
CA GLY A 25 -57.59 13.83 -42.87
C GLY A 25 -57.77 12.51 -42.12
N ARG A 26 -58.22 12.61 -40.87
CA ARG A 26 -58.64 11.47 -40.06
C ARG A 26 -60.17 11.47 -39.96
N GLU A 27 -60.79 10.34 -40.27
CA GLU A 27 -62.23 10.15 -40.10
C GLU A 27 -62.52 9.44 -38.79
N LEU A 28 -63.60 9.85 -38.11
CA LEU A 28 -64.00 9.28 -36.83
C LEU A 28 -64.72 7.94 -37.05
N ARG A 29 -64.30 6.92 -36.32
CA ARG A 29 -64.97 5.62 -36.28
C ARG A 29 -65.98 5.60 -35.15
N ASN A 30 -67.25 5.80 -35.48
CA ASN A 30 -68.31 5.77 -34.47
C ASN A 30 -68.35 4.44 -33.67
N GLU A 31 -67.89 3.32 -34.24
CA GLU A 31 -67.89 2.01 -33.59
C GLU A 31 -66.75 1.81 -32.56
N SER A 32 -65.65 2.56 -32.65
CA SER A 32 -64.51 2.45 -31.72
C SER A 32 -64.42 3.60 -30.72
N MET A 33 -65.40 4.50 -30.75
CA MET A 33 -65.49 5.66 -29.87
C MET A 33 -66.41 5.38 -28.68
N PHE A 34 -65.84 5.49 -27.48
CA PHE A 34 -66.64 5.48 -26.24
C PHE A 34 -66.92 6.89 -25.69
N LEU A 35 -66.27 7.92 -26.23
CA LEU A 35 -66.60 9.33 -25.96
C LEU A 35 -67.51 9.89 -27.05
N PRO A 36 -68.34 10.90 -26.75
CA PRO A 36 -69.18 11.57 -27.72
C PRO A 36 -68.40 12.10 -28.91
N LYS A 37 -69.05 12.11 -30.08
CA LYS A 37 -68.44 12.56 -31.33
C LYS A 37 -67.85 13.97 -31.23
N GLU A 38 -68.61 14.88 -30.64
CA GLU A 38 -68.23 16.29 -30.50
C GLU A 38 -67.01 16.47 -29.58
N LEU A 39 -66.91 15.68 -28.51
CA LEU A 39 -65.77 15.71 -27.60
C LEU A 39 -64.51 15.15 -28.26
N THR A 40 -64.64 14.05 -29.00
CA THR A 40 -63.51 13.46 -29.71
C THR A 40 -63.03 14.37 -30.85
N GLN A 41 -63.94 15.04 -31.56
CA GLN A 41 -63.60 16.10 -32.52
C GLN A 41 -62.81 17.22 -31.88
N LEU A 42 -63.26 17.71 -30.71
CA LEU A 42 -62.57 18.76 -29.97
C LEU A 42 -61.11 18.36 -29.65
N PHE A 43 -60.85 17.10 -29.27
CA PHE A 43 -59.49 16.61 -29.03
C PHE A 43 -58.62 16.56 -30.29
N MET A 44 -59.21 16.34 -31.46
CA MET A 44 -58.48 16.32 -32.73
C MET A 44 -58.16 17.74 -33.20
N ASP A 45 -59.14 18.64 -33.12
CA ASP A 45 -59.04 19.99 -33.64
C ASP A 45 -58.15 20.89 -32.77
N LYS A 46 -58.13 20.63 -31.46
CA LYS A 46 -57.47 21.47 -30.45
C LYS A 46 -56.38 20.70 -29.68
N ALA A 47 -55.63 19.87 -30.38
CA ALA A 47 -54.53 19.11 -29.78
C ALA A 47 -53.43 20.04 -29.22
N GLY A 48 -53.15 19.95 -27.92
CA GLY A 48 -52.07 20.69 -27.26
C GLY A 48 -52.42 22.12 -26.82
N SER A 49 -53.65 22.58 -27.05
CA SER A 49 -54.16 23.84 -26.49
C SER A 49 -54.99 23.60 -25.23
N ASP A 50 -55.23 24.66 -24.45
CA ASP A 50 -56.27 24.64 -23.42
C ASP A 50 -57.63 24.61 -24.10
N ILE A 51 -58.47 23.64 -23.73
CA ILE A 51 -59.79 23.39 -24.31
C ILE A 51 -60.90 23.63 -23.27
N THR A 52 -60.59 24.29 -22.16
CA THR A 52 -61.53 24.45 -21.03
C THR A 52 -62.81 25.15 -21.47
N ASP A 53 -62.69 26.25 -22.21
CA ASP A 53 -63.83 27.06 -22.65
C ASP A 53 -64.64 26.33 -23.73
N GLU A 54 -63.97 25.70 -24.70
CA GLU A 54 -64.65 24.93 -25.75
C GLU A 54 -65.31 23.65 -25.22
N PHE A 55 -64.74 23.02 -24.19
CA PHE A 55 -65.32 21.86 -23.54
C PHE A 55 -66.61 22.21 -22.78
N GLU A 56 -66.63 23.37 -22.11
CA GLU A 56 -67.82 23.83 -21.38
C GLU A 56 -68.94 24.34 -22.30
N ALA A 57 -68.60 24.70 -23.54
CA ALA A 57 -69.55 25.11 -24.57
C ALA A 57 -70.25 23.92 -25.29
N LEU A 58 -69.80 22.69 -25.09
CA LEU A 58 -70.41 21.49 -25.68
C LEU A 58 -71.72 21.10 -24.97
N ASP A 59 -72.71 20.65 -25.73
CA ASP A 59 -74.00 20.15 -25.21
C ASP A 59 -73.88 18.69 -24.70
N ILE A 60 -72.97 18.48 -23.75
CA ILE A 60 -72.67 17.17 -23.14
C ILE A 60 -72.72 17.24 -21.62
N ASP A 61 -72.90 16.10 -20.95
CA ASP A 61 -72.80 16.02 -19.50
C ASP A 61 -71.35 16.25 -19.03
N SER A 62 -71.04 17.53 -18.81
CA SER A 62 -69.70 17.97 -18.43
C SER A 62 -69.22 17.34 -17.12
N VAL A 63 -70.12 16.96 -16.20
CA VAL A 63 -69.74 16.36 -14.92
C VAL A 63 -69.30 14.92 -15.12
N LEU A 64 -70.10 14.13 -15.85
CA LEU A 64 -69.78 12.74 -16.16
C LEU A 64 -68.48 12.62 -16.97
N TYR A 65 -68.33 13.44 -18.01
CA TYR A 65 -67.14 13.36 -18.86
C TYR A 65 -65.89 13.95 -18.21
N LYS A 66 -65.99 15.01 -17.38
CA LYS A 66 -64.84 15.48 -16.57
C LYS A 66 -64.34 14.38 -15.63
N GLN A 67 -65.24 13.62 -15.00
CA GLN A 67 -64.88 12.47 -14.17
C GLN A 67 -64.24 11.35 -15.00
N CYS A 68 -64.82 11.03 -16.17
CA CYS A 68 -64.26 10.02 -17.08
C CYS A 68 -62.84 10.40 -17.54
N LEU A 69 -62.61 11.66 -17.92
CA LEU A 69 -61.30 12.18 -18.32
C LEU A 69 -60.30 12.14 -17.18
N ALA A 70 -60.73 12.50 -15.96
CA ALA A 70 -59.92 12.38 -14.75
C ALA A 70 -59.53 10.93 -14.43
N SER A 71 -60.41 9.99 -14.72
CA SER A 71 -60.21 8.56 -14.43
C SER A 71 -59.28 7.88 -15.44
N LEU A 72 -59.46 8.16 -16.73
CA LEU A 72 -58.83 7.40 -17.81
C LEU A 72 -57.61 8.10 -18.42
N PHE A 73 -57.58 9.43 -18.43
CA PHE A 73 -56.62 10.20 -19.22
C PHE A 73 -55.76 11.15 -18.40
N LEU A 74 -55.96 11.26 -17.09
CA LEU A 74 -55.19 12.17 -16.25
C LEU A 74 -53.73 11.72 -16.16
N ARG A 75 -52.82 12.52 -16.73
CA ARG A 75 -51.37 12.26 -16.68
C ARG A 75 -50.66 13.11 -15.63
N GLY A 76 -51.20 14.27 -15.30
CA GLY A 76 -50.61 15.14 -14.30
C GLY A 76 -51.46 16.35 -13.94
N THR A 77 -51.02 17.06 -12.92
CA THR A 77 -51.57 18.36 -12.53
C THR A 77 -50.48 19.42 -12.75
N THR A 78 -50.86 20.57 -13.30
CA THR A 78 -49.95 21.71 -13.51
C THR A 78 -49.70 22.50 -12.23
N VAL A 79 -50.27 22.06 -11.11
CA VAL A 79 -50.12 22.76 -9.83
C VAL A 79 -48.71 22.51 -9.31
N THR A 80 -47.85 23.50 -9.54
CA THR A 80 -46.49 23.65 -9.02
C THR A 80 -46.50 23.97 -7.52
N THR A 81 -47.24 23.21 -6.71
CA THR A 81 -47.20 23.28 -5.24
C THR A 81 -46.75 21.95 -4.66
N LYS A 82 -45.72 21.33 -5.23
CA LYS A 82 -44.90 20.40 -4.45
C LYS A 82 -43.78 21.21 -3.81
N SER A 83 -43.89 21.40 -2.50
CA SER A 83 -42.90 22.09 -1.67
C SER A 83 -41.49 21.55 -1.97
N PRO A 84 -40.46 22.40 -2.13
CA PRO A 84 -39.08 21.96 -2.38
C PRO A 84 -38.52 21.04 -1.28
N LEU A 85 -39.17 21.00 -0.11
CA LEU A 85 -38.85 20.11 1.01
C LEU A 85 -39.16 18.62 0.75
N ALA A 86 -40.09 18.29 -0.16
CA ALA A 86 -40.44 16.89 -0.43
C ALA A 86 -39.34 16.14 -1.19
N CYS A 87 -38.52 16.85 -1.98
CA CYS A 87 -37.36 16.27 -2.69
C CYS A 87 -36.05 16.33 -1.88
N ALA A 88 -35.98 17.20 -0.85
CA ALA A 88 -34.80 17.27 0.02
C ALA A 88 -34.73 16.10 1.02
N ASN A 89 -35.89 15.56 1.43
CA ASN A 89 -35.98 14.51 2.45
C ASN A 89 -35.98 13.07 1.91
N THR A 90 -35.92 12.86 0.59
CA THR A 90 -36.04 11.51 -0.01
C THR A 90 -34.77 10.67 0.05
N ASN A 91 -33.69 11.12 0.68
CA ASN A 91 -32.46 10.31 0.75
C ASN A 91 -31.81 10.21 2.13
N ILE A 92 -32.62 10.06 3.18
CA ILE A 92 -32.15 9.77 4.55
C ILE A 92 -31.19 8.56 4.56
N VAL A 93 -31.45 7.54 3.72
CA VAL A 93 -30.58 6.37 3.60
C VAL A 93 -29.19 6.75 3.08
N ALA A 94 -29.07 7.61 2.05
CA ALA A 94 -27.76 8.10 1.59
C ALA A 94 -27.04 8.95 2.63
N TRP A 95 -27.77 9.79 3.37
CA TRP A 95 -27.17 10.57 4.46
C TRP A 95 -26.58 9.66 5.54
N ILE A 96 -27.27 8.58 5.90
CA ILE A 96 -26.79 7.61 6.89
C ILE A 96 -25.62 6.80 6.33
N THR A 97 -25.73 6.25 5.12
CA THR A 97 -24.70 5.36 4.56
C THR A 97 -23.43 6.12 4.19
N PHE A 98 -23.54 7.23 3.46
CA PHE A 98 -22.37 8.02 3.07
C PHE A 98 -21.85 8.88 4.23
N GLY A 99 -22.74 9.48 5.03
CA GLY A 99 -22.35 10.33 6.15
C GLY A 99 -21.63 9.57 7.25
N LEU A 100 -22.15 8.41 7.67
CA LEU A 100 -21.50 7.58 8.69
C LEU A 100 -20.14 7.09 8.21
N TYR A 101 -20.03 6.64 6.96
CA TYR A 101 -18.78 6.16 6.40
C TYR A 101 -17.74 7.29 6.30
N PHE A 102 -18.17 8.49 5.91
CA PHE A 102 -17.31 9.67 5.84
C PHE A 102 -16.79 10.08 7.23
N VAL A 103 -17.64 10.07 8.26
CA VAL A 103 -17.23 10.35 9.65
C VAL A 103 -16.23 9.32 10.15
N VAL A 104 -16.45 8.03 9.90
CA VAL A 104 -15.51 6.97 10.30
C VAL A 104 -14.17 7.13 9.59
N LEU A 105 -14.17 7.48 8.30
CA LEU A 105 -12.95 7.70 7.52
C LEU A 105 -12.16 8.90 8.07
N LEU A 106 -12.83 10.03 8.33
CA LEU A 106 -12.20 11.21 8.94
C LEU A 106 -11.65 10.90 10.33
N ALA A 107 -12.38 10.13 11.15
CA ALA A 107 -11.90 9.71 12.46
C ALA A 107 -10.62 8.86 12.35
N ARG A 108 -10.54 7.92 11.39
CA ARG A 108 -9.31 7.13 11.17
C ARG A 108 -8.14 7.96 10.67
N MET A 109 -8.38 8.92 9.79
CA MET A 109 -7.35 9.84 9.30
C MET A 109 -6.81 10.71 10.44
N ALA A 110 -7.70 11.26 11.27
CA ALA A 110 -7.33 12.06 12.43
C ALA A 110 -6.55 11.24 13.47
N THR A 111 -6.98 10.01 13.78
CA THR A 111 -6.24 9.15 14.73
C THR A 111 -4.87 8.75 14.19
N ALA A 112 -4.74 8.50 12.88
CA ALA A 112 -3.45 8.21 12.24
C ALA A 112 -2.49 9.41 12.32
N GLU A 113 -2.97 10.64 12.05
CA GLU A 113 -2.16 11.85 12.19
C GLU A 113 -1.75 12.11 13.64
N ILE A 114 -2.67 11.96 14.60
CA ILE A 114 -2.37 12.12 16.02
C ILE A 114 -1.35 11.07 16.45
N TYR A 115 -1.52 9.81 16.05
CA TYR A 115 -0.58 8.73 16.36
C TYR A 115 0.81 8.98 15.77
N ALA A 116 0.88 9.43 14.52
CA ALA A 116 2.14 9.80 13.87
C ALA A 116 2.84 10.96 14.61
N ARG A 117 2.09 12.01 15.00
CA ARG A 117 2.62 13.14 15.79
C ARG A 117 3.11 12.69 17.17
N VAL A 118 2.37 11.83 17.85
CA VAL A 118 2.78 11.27 19.15
C VAL A 118 4.04 10.42 19.01
N ARG A 119 4.14 9.58 17.98
CA ARG A 119 5.32 8.78 17.68
C ARG A 119 6.53 9.68 17.38
N ALA A 120 6.36 10.72 16.57
CA ALA A 120 7.42 11.68 16.28
C ALA A 120 7.89 12.43 17.53
N ARG A 121 6.96 12.88 18.39
CA ARG A 121 7.30 13.51 19.69
C ARG A 121 8.05 12.55 20.61
N ARG A 122 7.63 11.29 20.70
CA ARG A 122 8.33 10.27 21.48
C ARG A 122 9.71 9.96 20.91
N ALA A 123 9.87 9.97 19.60
CA ALA A 123 11.18 9.80 18.97
C ALA A 123 12.13 10.97 19.27
N VAL A 124 11.64 12.21 19.24
CA VAL A 124 12.42 13.39 19.62
C VAL A 124 12.78 13.37 21.11
N ALA A 125 11.83 13.00 21.98
CA ALA A 125 12.09 12.85 23.42
C ALA A 125 13.12 11.74 23.70
N ALA A 126 12.99 10.58 23.04
CA ALA A 126 13.97 9.49 23.17
C ALA A 126 15.35 9.88 22.62
N ALA A 127 15.41 10.70 21.56
CA ALA A 127 16.67 11.22 21.06
C ALA A 127 17.31 12.21 22.05
N ALA A 128 16.50 13.07 22.69
CA ALA A 128 16.97 13.98 23.73
C ALA A 128 17.42 13.25 25.01
N GLU A 129 16.71 12.19 25.42
CA GLU A 129 17.12 11.29 26.51
C GLU A 129 18.43 10.56 26.16
N ALA A 130 18.57 10.08 24.92
CA ALA A 130 19.80 9.46 24.45
C ALA A 130 20.98 10.45 24.36
N GLU A 131 20.72 11.74 24.09
CA GLU A 131 21.73 12.80 24.18
C GLU A 131 22.12 13.12 25.63
N ALA A 132 21.15 13.14 26.56
CA ALA A 132 21.40 13.32 27.98
C ALA A 132 22.17 12.13 28.61
N GLU A 133 21.88 10.89 28.20
CA GLU A 133 22.67 9.71 28.59
C GLU A 133 24.09 9.73 27.98
N LYS A 134 24.25 10.33 26.80
CA LYS A 134 25.55 10.60 26.16
C LYS A 134 26.41 11.56 27.00
N GLU A 135 25.79 12.58 27.59
CA GLU A 135 26.44 13.51 28.52
C GLU A 135 26.74 12.86 29.89
N ALA A 136 25.98 11.82 30.27
CA ALA A 136 26.18 11.06 31.51
C ALA A 136 27.30 9.99 31.43
N GLY A 137 28.03 9.90 30.32
CA GLY A 137 29.15 8.95 30.17
C GLY A 137 28.74 7.52 29.82
N ALA A 138 27.49 7.28 29.41
CA ALA A 138 27.06 5.97 28.94
C ALA A 138 27.75 5.62 27.61
N ARG A 139 28.39 4.44 27.55
CA ARG A 139 29.02 3.92 26.34
C ARG A 139 27.94 3.69 25.27
N VAL A 140 28.09 4.30 24.10
CA VAL A 140 27.23 3.99 22.95
C VAL A 140 27.59 2.59 22.43
N PRO A 141 26.64 1.63 22.39
CA PRO A 141 26.93 0.27 21.97
C PRO A 141 27.16 0.19 20.46
N SER A 142 28.09 -0.67 20.06
CA SER A 142 28.45 -0.89 18.66
C SER A 142 27.55 -1.96 18.03
N VAL A 143 27.10 -1.70 16.81
CA VAL A 143 26.16 -2.56 16.10
C VAL A 143 26.75 -3.04 14.77
N LEU A 144 26.68 -4.34 14.55
CA LEU A 144 26.94 -4.98 13.27
C LEU A 144 25.62 -5.17 12.52
N VAL A 145 25.54 -4.65 11.31
CA VAL A 145 24.40 -4.88 10.42
C VAL A 145 24.82 -5.85 9.34
N VAL A 146 24.25 -7.06 9.35
CA VAL A 146 24.53 -8.10 8.38
C VAL A 146 23.45 -8.09 7.30
N VAL A 147 23.88 -8.03 6.03
CA VAL A 147 23.00 -8.04 4.86
C VAL A 147 23.39 -9.20 3.95
N PRO A 148 22.75 -10.37 4.06
CA PRO A 148 22.91 -11.44 3.09
C PRO A 148 22.16 -11.10 1.80
N CYS A 149 22.83 -11.29 0.66
CA CYS A 149 22.31 -11.02 -0.68
C CYS A 149 22.60 -12.18 -1.62
N SER A 150 21.68 -12.47 -2.54
CA SER A 150 21.77 -13.62 -3.46
C SER A 150 21.28 -13.34 -4.88
N CYS A 151 20.29 -12.47 -5.07
CA CYS A 151 19.72 -12.20 -6.40
C CYS A 151 19.07 -10.81 -6.50
N GLU A 152 19.46 -9.89 -5.63
CA GLU A 152 18.86 -8.56 -5.56
C GLU A 152 19.41 -7.63 -6.64
N SER A 153 18.53 -6.76 -7.16
CA SER A 153 18.94 -5.73 -8.10
C SER A 153 19.80 -4.67 -7.42
N ILE A 154 20.64 -3.99 -8.22
CA ILE A 154 21.47 -2.88 -7.76
C ILE A 154 20.63 -1.79 -7.05
N GLU A 155 19.43 -1.50 -7.55
CA GLU A 155 18.52 -0.50 -6.97
C GLU A 155 18.04 -0.92 -5.57
N THR A 156 17.66 -2.18 -5.41
CA THR A 156 17.18 -2.73 -4.14
C THR A 156 18.29 -2.72 -3.10
N LEU A 157 19.47 -3.24 -3.46
CA LEU A 157 20.65 -3.22 -2.60
C LEU A 157 21.05 -1.80 -2.23
N THR A 158 21.08 -0.89 -3.21
CA THR A 158 21.39 0.53 -2.95
C THR A 158 20.43 1.12 -1.93
N SER A 159 19.13 0.88 -2.10
CA SER A 159 18.10 1.39 -1.19
C SER A 159 18.29 0.86 0.23
N THR A 160 18.52 -0.45 0.38
CA THR A 160 18.78 -1.11 1.66
C THR A 160 20.02 -0.55 2.34
N LEU A 161 21.16 -0.51 1.64
CA LEU A 161 22.42 -0.01 2.21
C LEU A 161 22.36 1.49 2.56
N GLN A 162 21.69 2.29 1.74
CA GLN A 162 21.45 3.70 2.05
C GLN A 162 20.53 3.87 3.27
N SER A 163 19.53 3.00 3.46
CA SER A 163 18.65 3.06 4.64
C SER A 163 19.43 2.79 5.94
N VAL A 164 20.33 1.80 5.92
CA VAL A 164 21.25 1.51 7.03
C VAL A 164 22.16 2.71 7.28
N ALA A 165 22.70 3.30 6.20
CA ALA A 165 23.59 4.44 6.34
C ALA A 165 22.91 5.66 6.95
N ARG A 166 21.66 5.93 6.56
CA ARG A 166 20.86 7.08 7.04
C ARG A 166 20.24 6.87 8.42
N SER A 167 20.40 5.70 9.04
CA SER A 167 19.90 5.45 10.40
C SER A 167 20.47 6.44 11.43
N ALA A 168 19.69 6.72 12.47
CA ALA A 168 20.02 7.67 13.53
C ALA A 168 21.18 7.22 14.42
N HIS A 169 21.48 5.92 14.46
CA HIS A 169 22.63 5.40 15.20
C HIS A 169 23.94 5.96 14.64
N ALA A 170 24.89 6.26 15.53
CA ALA A 170 26.13 6.94 15.17
C ALA A 170 26.96 6.13 14.16
N ASP A 171 27.44 6.78 13.11
CA ASP A 171 28.22 6.13 12.03
C ASP A 171 29.52 5.50 12.56
N THR A 172 30.10 6.08 13.60
CA THR A 172 31.25 5.47 14.28
C THR A 172 30.87 4.12 14.89
N HIS A 173 29.68 3.95 15.47
CA HIS A 173 29.27 2.72 16.16
C HIS A 173 28.51 1.74 15.25
N LYS A 174 28.62 1.88 13.93
CA LYS A 174 28.04 0.97 12.94
C LYS A 174 29.12 0.29 12.12
N LEU A 175 28.94 -0.99 11.86
CA LEU A 175 29.70 -1.75 10.87
C LEU A 175 28.73 -2.51 9.97
N LEU A 176 28.92 -2.40 8.66
CA LEU A 176 28.10 -3.10 7.68
C LEU A 176 28.83 -4.36 7.21
N TRP A 177 28.21 -5.53 7.33
CA TRP A 177 28.73 -6.78 6.77
C TRP A 177 27.80 -7.32 5.69
N ILE A 178 28.26 -7.25 4.45
CA ILE A 178 27.52 -7.74 3.29
C ILE A 178 28.00 -9.15 2.95
N ILE A 179 27.08 -10.11 2.85
CA ILE A 179 27.42 -11.49 2.47
C ILE A 179 26.82 -11.77 1.10
N ASN A 180 27.67 -11.89 0.08
CA ASN A 180 27.23 -12.29 -1.26
C ASN A 180 27.18 -13.82 -1.35
N ASP A 181 25.97 -14.36 -1.41
CA ASP A 181 25.62 -15.75 -1.74
C ASP A 181 25.05 -15.84 -3.18
N GLY A 182 25.17 -14.76 -3.94
CA GLY A 182 24.77 -14.67 -5.34
C GLY A 182 25.91 -14.98 -6.31
N ASP A 183 25.65 -14.72 -7.58
CA ASP A 183 26.63 -14.85 -8.65
C ASP A 183 27.58 -13.63 -8.73
N ASP A 184 28.48 -13.66 -9.71
CA ASP A 184 29.42 -12.57 -9.98
C ASP A 184 28.71 -11.27 -10.41
N GLU A 185 27.47 -11.35 -10.93
CA GLU A 185 26.69 -10.15 -11.27
C GLU A 185 26.29 -9.40 -10.00
N VAL A 186 25.76 -10.11 -9.00
CA VAL A 186 25.43 -9.52 -7.69
C VAL A 186 26.70 -8.97 -7.03
N LEU A 187 27.83 -9.68 -7.10
CA LEU A 187 29.11 -9.19 -6.59
C LEU A 187 29.56 -7.89 -7.26
N SER A 188 29.46 -7.81 -8.59
CA SER A 188 29.78 -6.61 -9.37
C SER A 188 28.87 -5.43 -8.97
N ASN A 189 27.58 -5.68 -8.74
CA ASN A 189 26.65 -4.69 -8.24
C ASN A 189 27.05 -4.17 -6.85
N ILE A 190 27.41 -5.07 -5.91
CA ILE A 190 27.89 -4.68 -4.57
C ILE A 190 29.13 -3.80 -4.69
N GLN A 191 30.13 -4.21 -5.47
CA GLN A 191 31.37 -3.46 -5.68
C GLN A 191 31.11 -2.05 -6.23
N ARG A 192 30.17 -1.91 -7.17
CA ARG A 192 29.74 -0.61 -7.69
C ARG A 192 29.07 0.25 -6.63
N ILE A 193 28.18 -0.32 -5.82
CA ILE A 193 27.48 0.42 -4.77
C ILE A 193 28.45 0.93 -3.71
N VAL A 194 29.37 0.08 -3.24
CA VAL A 194 30.35 0.46 -2.22
C VAL A 194 31.58 1.19 -2.79
N ALA A 195 31.58 1.45 -4.10
CA ALA A 195 32.69 2.07 -4.84
C ALA A 195 34.06 1.42 -4.56
N HIS A 196 34.10 0.08 -4.47
CA HIS A 196 35.35 -0.62 -4.18
C HIS A 196 36.30 -0.56 -5.37
N SER A 197 37.49 0.01 -5.17
CA SER A 197 38.55 0.10 -6.18
C SER A 197 39.75 -0.83 -5.90
N GLY A 198 39.68 -1.62 -4.82
CA GLY A 198 40.75 -2.53 -4.40
C GLY A 198 40.70 -3.88 -5.11
N ARG A 199 41.81 -4.63 -5.00
CA ARG A 199 41.82 -6.04 -5.41
C ARG A 199 41.02 -6.85 -4.39
N THR A 200 40.10 -7.69 -4.86
CA THR A 200 39.47 -8.69 -3.99
C THR A 200 40.56 -9.60 -3.42
N GLY A 201 40.49 -9.88 -2.11
CA GLY A 201 41.45 -10.76 -1.44
C GLY A 201 41.41 -12.18 -2.01
N ASP A 202 42.43 -12.97 -1.68
CA ASP A 202 42.48 -14.38 -2.05
C ASP A 202 41.34 -15.15 -1.35
N ALA A 203 40.77 -16.13 -2.05
CA ALA A 203 39.68 -16.93 -1.50
C ALA A 203 40.16 -17.72 -0.28
N LYS A 204 39.34 -17.70 0.79
CA LYS A 204 39.57 -18.42 2.04
C LYS A 204 38.48 -19.47 2.21
N PHE A 205 38.87 -20.62 2.75
CA PHE A 205 37.92 -21.70 3.02
C PHE A 205 37.07 -21.38 4.25
N TYR A 206 35.86 -21.93 4.29
CA TYR A 206 34.98 -21.93 5.45
C TYR A 206 34.13 -23.20 5.46
N GLY A 207 33.52 -23.53 6.60
CA GLY A 207 32.65 -24.69 6.74
C GLY A 207 31.31 -24.43 6.05
N ALA A 208 31.03 -25.16 4.98
CA ALA A 208 29.79 -25.03 4.23
C ALA A 208 28.73 -25.99 4.77
N TYR A 209 27.53 -25.48 5.06
CA TYR A 209 26.40 -26.27 5.60
C TYR A 209 25.21 -26.39 4.61
N GLY A 210 25.39 -25.89 3.38
CA GLY A 210 24.37 -25.80 2.35
C GLY A 210 23.93 -27.13 1.70
N VAL A 211 23.11 -26.99 0.66
CA VAL A 211 22.24 -27.99 0.01
C VAL A 211 22.91 -29.32 -0.39
N ASP A 212 24.23 -29.37 -0.55
CA ASP A 212 24.97 -30.56 -1.01
C ASP A 212 25.70 -31.33 0.10
N GLY A 213 25.21 -31.28 1.34
CA GLY A 213 25.57 -32.29 2.35
C GLY A 213 26.88 -32.07 3.12
N GLY A 214 27.22 -30.81 3.41
CA GLY A 214 28.30 -30.47 4.33
C GLY A 214 29.71 -30.62 3.73
N GLY A 215 30.50 -29.56 3.75
CA GLY A 215 31.85 -29.57 3.18
C GLY A 215 32.61 -28.28 3.44
N PHE A 216 33.49 -27.91 2.52
CA PHE A 216 34.20 -26.63 2.57
C PHE A 216 33.73 -25.73 1.42
N GLY A 217 33.31 -24.52 1.76
CA GLY A 217 33.10 -23.43 0.84
C GLY A 217 34.36 -22.58 0.71
N ALA A 218 34.42 -21.75 -0.32
CA ALA A 218 35.43 -20.72 -0.47
C ALA A 218 34.75 -19.36 -0.61
N ALA A 219 35.30 -18.35 0.04
CA ALA A 219 34.83 -16.98 -0.07
C ALA A 219 35.99 -15.98 -0.04
N ARG A 220 35.82 -14.89 -0.77
CA ARG A 220 36.77 -13.76 -0.82
C ARG A 220 36.27 -12.66 0.11
N VAL A 221 37.17 -12.08 0.90
CA VAL A 221 36.83 -11.00 1.84
C VAL A 221 37.53 -9.72 1.42
N PHE A 222 36.79 -8.62 1.44
CA PHE A 222 37.34 -7.28 1.26
C PHE A 222 36.54 -6.28 2.11
N GLY A 223 37.12 -5.11 2.38
CA GLY A 223 36.48 -4.11 3.22
C GLY A 223 36.93 -2.70 2.86
N GLY A 224 36.24 -1.72 3.43
CA GLY A 224 36.48 -0.30 3.16
C GLY A 224 35.50 0.59 3.87
N PHE A 225 35.27 1.78 3.32
CA PHE A 225 34.30 2.74 3.82
C PHE A 225 33.25 3.02 2.75
N TYR A 226 31.98 2.88 3.13
CA TYR A 226 30.84 3.20 2.29
C TYR A 226 30.42 4.65 2.56
N GLU A 227 30.36 5.45 1.51
CA GLU A 227 30.01 6.87 1.58
C GLU A 227 28.60 7.10 1.02
N CYS A 228 27.71 7.65 1.85
CA CYS A 228 26.35 8.01 1.48
C CYS A 228 26.09 9.47 1.85
N GLY A 229 26.26 10.37 0.88
CA GLY A 229 26.15 11.81 1.12
C GLY A 229 27.25 12.31 2.05
N ARG A 230 26.88 12.73 3.27
CA ARG A 230 27.84 13.19 4.30
C ARG A 230 28.21 12.11 5.32
N ARG A 231 27.65 10.91 5.19
CA ARG A 231 27.85 9.80 6.11
C ARG A 231 28.87 8.82 5.57
N ARG A 232 29.71 8.28 6.45
CA ARG A 232 30.79 7.35 6.11
C ARG A 232 30.81 6.22 7.11
N ILE A 233 30.60 4.99 6.64
CA ILE A 233 30.42 3.81 7.50
C ILE A 233 31.38 2.70 7.05
N PRO A 234 32.12 2.06 7.96
CA PRO A 234 32.97 0.94 7.59
C PRO A 234 32.12 -0.24 7.10
N TYR A 235 32.61 -0.95 6.07
CA TYR A 235 31.98 -2.16 5.58
C TYR A 235 32.99 -3.29 5.37
N VAL A 236 32.50 -4.52 5.50
CA VAL A 236 33.18 -5.75 5.10
C VAL A 236 32.25 -6.52 4.18
N VAL A 237 32.78 -7.07 3.09
CA VAL A 237 32.06 -7.95 2.17
C VAL A 237 32.72 -9.33 2.23
N ALA A 238 31.91 -10.36 2.44
CA ALA A 238 32.30 -11.75 2.21
C ALA A 238 31.57 -12.26 0.97
N ALA A 239 32.31 -12.54 -0.10
CA ALA A 239 31.77 -13.02 -1.36
C ALA A 239 32.04 -14.50 -1.53
N LYS A 240 30.99 -15.32 -1.43
CA LYS A 240 31.09 -16.76 -1.64
C LYS A 240 31.32 -17.06 -3.11
N ASP A 241 32.12 -18.08 -3.39
CA ASP A 241 32.40 -18.52 -4.76
C ASP A 241 31.29 -19.44 -5.31
N ALA A 242 30.44 -19.98 -4.42
CA ALA A 242 29.29 -20.80 -4.80
C ALA A 242 28.07 -20.42 -3.95
N ARG A 243 26.88 -20.60 -4.52
CA ARG A 243 25.60 -20.38 -3.83
C ARG A 243 25.33 -21.54 -2.88
N GLN A 244 25.35 -21.27 -1.58
CA GLN A 244 25.19 -22.29 -0.54
C GLN A 244 23.94 -22.07 0.33
N GLY A 245 23.32 -20.90 0.21
CA GLY A 245 22.05 -20.57 0.83
C GLY A 245 22.17 -19.68 2.06
N CYS A 246 21.01 -19.19 2.51
CA CYS A 246 20.91 -18.25 3.64
C CYS A 246 21.36 -18.87 4.98
N VAL A 247 21.10 -20.17 5.20
CA VAL A 247 21.53 -20.90 6.40
C VAL A 247 23.05 -20.84 6.55
N ASP A 248 23.75 -21.04 5.44
CA ASP A 248 25.20 -21.00 5.38
C ASP A 248 25.74 -19.58 5.68
N SER A 249 25.12 -18.55 5.11
CA SER A 249 25.44 -17.15 5.44
C SER A 249 25.23 -16.83 6.92
N LEU A 250 24.20 -17.39 7.54
CA LEU A 250 23.93 -17.22 8.97
C LEU A 250 24.97 -17.96 9.83
N MET A 251 25.39 -19.16 9.42
CA MET A 251 26.44 -19.91 10.10
C MET A 251 27.78 -19.18 10.09
N MET A 252 28.13 -18.49 9.01
CA MET A 252 29.31 -17.62 8.96
C MET A 252 29.25 -16.53 10.06
N VAL A 253 28.09 -15.92 10.27
CA VAL A 253 27.89 -14.90 11.31
C VAL A 253 28.05 -15.50 12.71
N LEU A 254 27.41 -16.64 12.95
CA LEU A 254 27.48 -17.33 14.25
C LEU A 254 28.91 -17.78 14.56
N ASN A 255 29.64 -18.31 13.57
CA ASN A 255 31.03 -18.72 13.71
C ASN A 255 31.96 -17.55 14.05
N LEU A 256 31.75 -16.38 13.43
CA LEU A 256 32.51 -15.17 13.76
C LEU A 256 32.34 -14.78 15.24
N PHE A 257 31.11 -14.76 15.74
CA PHE A 257 30.86 -14.42 17.15
C PHE A 257 31.34 -15.50 18.11
N ARG A 258 31.28 -16.78 17.71
CA ARG A 258 31.89 -17.87 18.47
C ARG A 258 33.40 -17.66 18.61
N LEU A 259 34.08 -17.27 17.54
CA LEU A 259 35.50 -16.93 17.57
C LEU A 259 35.80 -15.73 18.47
N ALA A 260 34.99 -14.68 18.39
CA ALA A 260 35.14 -13.49 19.22
C ALA A 260 34.96 -13.79 20.72
N GLY A 261 34.00 -14.65 21.07
CA GLY A 261 33.69 -15.05 22.45
C GLY A 261 34.62 -16.11 23.04
N ALA A 262 35.21 -16.99 22.22
CA ALA A 262 36.06 -18.11 22.66
C ALA A 262 37.52 -17.73 22.98
N ARG A 263 37.86 -16.44 23.11
CA ARG A 263 39.24 -15.98 23.38
C ARG A 263 39.82 -16.37 24.77
N GLY A 264 39.15 -17.21 25.55
CA GLY A 264 39.64 -17.75 26.82
C GLY A 264 39.92 -19.25 26.78
N GLU A 265 39.05 -20.05 26.19
CA GLU A 265 39.18 -21.50 26.10
C GLU A 265 38.47 -21.99 24.83
N VAL A 266 39.07 -22.99 24.19
CA VAL A 266 38.58 -23.84 23.08
C VAL A 266 39.38 -23.73 21.78
N SER A 267 40.30 -24.69 21.69
CA SER A 267 40.99 -25.28 20.55
C SER A 267 40.02 -25.87 19.52
N ALA A 268 39.23 -25.04 18.82
CA ALA A 268 38.65 -25.44 17.54
C ALA A 268 39.49 -24.83 16.42
N PRO A 269 39.89 -25.59 15.39
CA PRO A 269 40.56 -25.02 14.23
C PRO A 269 39.60 -24.02 13.58
N THR A 270 39.93 -22.74 13.71
CA THR A 270 39.34 -21.67 12.91
C THR A 270 39.61 -21.99 11.45
N ILE A 271 38.56 -21.92 10.64
CA ILE A 271 38.73 -21.99 9.19
C ILE A 271 39.11 -20.58 8.74
N PHE A 272 39.92 -20.50 7.68
CA PHE A 272 40.65 -19.30 7.28
C PHE A 272 39.78 -18.05 7.01
N LEU A 273 38.48 -18.20 6.78
CA LEU A 273 37.60 -17.09 6.44
C LEU A 273 37.24 -16.23 7.65
N GLU A 274 36.87 -16.83 8.79
CA GLU A 274 36.47 -16.09 9.99
C GLU A 274 37.61 -15.19 10.50
N GLU A 275 38.85 -15.67 10.43
CA GLU A 275 40.05 -14.90 10.76
C GLU A 275 40.29 -13.74 9.79
N GLU A 276 40.08 -13.96 8.49
CA GLU A 276 40.21 -12.89 7.49
C GLU A 276 39.14 -11.81 7.71
N VAL A 277 37.89 -12.20 8.01
CA VAL A 277 36.82 -11.26 8.36
C VAL A 277 37.18 -10.46 9.61
N GLU A 278 37.61 -11.12 10.69
CA GLU A 278 38.06 -10.46 11.93
C GLU A 278 39.26 -9.53 11.67
N ALA A 279 40.21 -9.93 10.82
CA ALA A 279 41.35 -9.09 10.46
C ALA A 279 40.91 -7.82 9.70
N ARG A 280 39.96 -7.92 8.76
CA ARG A 280 39.39 -6.74 8.07
C ARG A 280 38.61 -5.85 9.01
N MET A 281 37.83 -6.43 9.90
CA MET A 281 37.10 -5.73 10.94
C MET A 281 38.05 -4.97 11.88
N ALA A 282 39.13 -5.60 12.33
CA ALA A 282 40.17 -4.99 13.14
C ALA A 282 40.91 -3.86 12.40
N GLN A 283 41.23 -4.02 11.11
CA GLN A 283 41.82 -2.97 10.27
C GLN A 283 40.93 -1.72 10.15
N LEU A 284 39.61 -1.91 10.18
CA LEU A 284 38.62 -0.83 10.19
C LEU A 284 38.37 -0.25 11.60
N GLY A 285 39.11 -0.71 12.62
CA GLY A 285 38.98 -0.27 14.01
C GLY A 285 37.73 -0.81 14.72
N ARG A 286 37.15 -1.89 14.20
CA ARG A 286 35.91 -2.51 14.69
C ARG A 286 36.06 -4.03 14.83
N PRO A 287 36.94 -4.55 15.70
CA PRO A 287 37.08 -5.99 15.90
C PRO A 287 35.76 -6.60 16.40
N ALA A 288 35.52 -7.89 16.13
CA ALA A 288 34.26 -8.53 16.48
C ALA A 288 33.94 -8.49 17.98
N SER A 289 34.98 -8.54 18.82
CA SER A 289 34.87 -8.37 20.28
C SER A 289 34.36 -7.00 20.75
N SER A 290 34.37 -5.99 19.88
CA SER A 290 33.84 -4.65 20.19
C SER A 290 32.37 -4.46 19.82
N ILE A 291 31.77 -5.46 19.16
CA ILE A 291 30.36 -5.43 18.76
C ILE A 291 29.51 -5.90 19.92
N ASP A 292 28.52 -5.09 20.28
CA ASP A 292 27.59 -5.39 21.37
C ASP A 292 26.31 -6.05 20.82
N TYR A 293 25.84 -5.63 19.62
CA TYR A 293 24.62 -6.16 18.99
C TYR A 293 24.80 -6.49 17.51
N CYS A 294 24.08 -7.50 17.04
CA CYS A 294 24.00 -7.89 15.63
C CYS A 294 22.57 -7.74 15.11
N LEU A 295 22.39 -7.00 14.02
CA LEU A 295 21.13 -6.91 13.28
C LEU A 295 21.26 -7.70 11.98
N LEU A 296 20.43 -8.72 11.82
CA LEU A 296 20.25 -9.42 10.55
C LEU A 296 19.17 -8.70 9.73
N LEU A 297 19.54 -8.18 8.56
CA LEU A 297 18.66 -7.41 7.69
C LEU A 297 18.60 -8.06 6.30
N ASP A 298 17.40 -8.41 5.84
CA ASP A 298 17.18 -8.88 4.47
C ASP A 298 17.62 -7.79 3.46
N ALA A 299 18.33 -8.19 2.40
CA ALA A 299 18.76 -7.31 1.32
C ALA A 299 17.60 -6.56 0.62
N ARG A 300 16.35 -7.01 0.79
CA ARG A 300 15.13 -6.37 0.26
C ARG A 300 14.38 -5.50 1.26
N ALA A 301 14.85 -5.42 2.50
CA ALA A 301 14.22 -4.64 3.56
C ALA A 301 14.92 -3.28 3.74
N GLN A 302 14.12 -2.23 3.90
CA GLN A 302 14.63 -0.91 4.26
C GLN A 302 14.45 -0.69 5.76
N LEU A 303 15.51 -0.19 6.38
CA LEU A 303 15.52 0.11 7.80
C LEU A 303 14.91 1.51 8.05
N ASP A 304 13.91 1.59 8.94
CA ASP A 304 13.41 2.88 9.43
C ASP A 304 14.55 3.64 10.14
N PRO A 305 14.71 4.96 9.93
CA PRO A 305 15.83 5.71 10.47
C PRO A 305 16.02 5.57 11.99
N LEU A 306 14.95 5.33 12.75
CA LEU A 306 15.00 5.21 14.21
C LEU A 306 15.02 3.76 14.69
N ALA A 307 14.76 2.77 13.83
CA ALA A 307 14.60 1.38 14.24
C ALA A 307 15.85 0.83 14.96
N LEU A 308 17.04 1.09 14.43
CA LEU A 308 18.29 0.60 15.02
C LEU A 308 18.50 1.12 16.44
N THR A 309 18.35 2.44 16.63
CA THR A 309 18.49 3.08 17.94
C THR A 309 17.42 2.57 18.91
N GLN A 310 16.20 2.32 18.44
CA GLN A 310 15.12 1.77 19.26
C GLN A 310 15.36 0.32 19.68
N PHE A 311 15.87 -0.53 18.78
CA PHE A 311 16.24 -1.91 19.13
C PHE A 311 17.32 -1.94 20.19
N VAL A 312 18.39 -1.18 19.97
CA VAL A 312 19.50 -1.06 20.92
C VAL A 312 19.00 -0.55 22.27
N ALA A 313 18.26 0.56 22.30
CA ALA A 313 17.75 1.13 23.55
C ALA A 313 16.83 0.15 24.31
N ARG A 314 16.07 -0.69 23.59
CA ARG A 314 15.21 -1.70 24.21
C ARG A 314 16.01 -2.87 24.78
N MET A 315 17.07 -3.31 24.11
CA MET A 315 17.95 -4.36 24.62
C MET A 315 18.78 -3.87 25.82
N GLU A 316 19.30 -2.64 25.77
CA GLU A 316 20.02 -2.04 26.91
C GLU A 316 19.14 -1.89 28.17
N ARG A 317 17.85 -1.54 28.01
CA ARG A 317 16.90 -1.48 29.13
C ARG A 317 16.55 -2.85 29.72
N HIS A 318 16.69 -3.91 28.93
CA HIS A 318 16.21 -5.25 29.27
C HIS A 318 17.29 -6.28 28.95
N SER A 319 18.24 -6.43 29.88
CA SER A 319 19.38 -7.35 29.75
C SER A 319 19.00 -8.84 29.70
N ASP A 320 17.74 -9.17 29.96
CA ASP A 320 17.17 -10.52 29.87
C ASP A 320 16.76 -10.90 28.44
N ILE A 321 16.66 -9.94 27.52
CA ILE A 321 16.25 -10.17 26.14
C ILE A 321 17.46 -10.57 25.29
N ALA A 322 17.46 -11.81 24.80
CA ALA A 322 18.51 -12.31 23.91
C ALA A 322 18.35 -11.88 22.43
N ALA A 323 17.12 -11.60 22.00
CA ALA A 323 16.84 -11.20 20.62
C ALA A 323 15.56 -10.36 20.52
N LEU A 324 15.53 -9.44 19.56
CA LEU A 324 14.35 -8.67 19.18
C LEU A 324 14.03 -8.91 17.71
N SER A 325 12.74 -9.00 17.41
CA SER A 325 12.23 -9.02 16.04
C SER A 325 11.48 -7.73 15.74
N GLY A 326 11.76 -7.14 14.57
CA GLY A 326 11.07 -5.97 14.05
C GLY A 326 9.83 -6.37 13.23
N SER A 327 8.82 -5.50 13.23
CA SER A 327 7.72 -5.62 12.27
C SER A 327 8.18 -5.04 10.92
N LEU A 328 8.01 -5.81 9.84
CA LEU A 328 8.19 -5.31 8.47
C LEU A 328 6.87 -4.76 7.95
N TYR A 329 6.93 -3.77 7.07
CA TYR A 329 5.76 -3.24 6.40
C TYR A 329 6.05 -3.16 4.90
N PRO A 330 5.10 -3.53 4.03
CA PRO A 330 5.29 -3.40 2.60
C PRO A 330 5.42 -1.92 2.22
N VAL A 331 6.49 -1.58 1.51
CA VAL A 331 6.73 -0.22 1.00
C VAL A 331 6.06 -0.09 -0.36
N GLY A 332 4.94 0.62 -0.44
CA GLY A 332 4.25 0.90 -1.71
C GLY A 332 2.79 1.32 -1.54
N ARG A 333 2.24 2.10 -2.48
CA ARG A 333 0.78 2.20 -2.66
C ARG A 333 0.30 0.88 -3.24
N PRO A 334 -0.86 0.33 -2.82
CA PRO A 334 -1.45 -0.84 -3.45
C PRO A 334 -1.81 -0.48 -4.90
N ALA A 335 -0.90 -0.73 -5.83
CA ALA A 335 -1.06 -0.38 -7.23
C ALA A 335 -1.73 -1.52 -8.04
N SER A 336 -1.72 -2.75 -7.52
CA SER A 336 -2.26 -3.91 -8.23
C SER A 336 -2.74 -5.01 -7.27
N LEU A 337 -3.73 -5.79 -7.70
CA LEU A 337 -4.32 -6.91 -6.96
C LEU A 337 -3.28 -7.98 -6.52
N PRO A 338 -2.24 -8.30 -7.33
CA PRO A 338 -1.16 -9.18 -6.88
C PRO A 338 -0.37 -8.59 -5.71
N HIS A 339 -0.13 -7.27 -5.68
CA HIS A 339 0.57 -6.61 -4.59
C HIS A 339 -0.22 -6.69 -3.27
N VAL A 340 -1.56 -6.57 -3.37
CA VAL A 340 -2.47 -6.78 -2.24
C VAL A 340 -2.40 -8.25 -1.77
N LEU A 341 -2.42 -9.22 -2.67
CA LEU A 341 -2.31 -10.66 -2.33
C LEU A 341 -0.96 -11.02 -1.68
N TYR A 342 0.16 -10.50 -2.18
CA TYR A 342 1.48 -10.70 -1.56
C TYR A 342 1.56 -10.04 -0.18
N SER A 343 1.00 -8.83 -0.03
CA SER A 343 0.91 -8.17 1.29
C SER A 343 -0.05 -8.89 2.25
N PHE A 344 -1.06 -9.59 1.73
CA PHE A 344 -2.05 -10.32 2.53
C PHE A 344 -1.44 -11.54 3.22
N ALA A 345 -0.56 -12.29 2.54
CA ALA A 345 0.19 -13.39 3.17
C ALA A 345 1.08 -12.88 4.32
N PHE A 346 1.71 -11.72 4.14
CA PHE A 346 2.50 -11.06 5.16
C PHE A 346 1.64 -10.56 6.34
N HIS A 347 0.44 -10.05 6.07
CA HIS A 347 -0.52 -9.66 7.10
C HIS A 347 -1.12 -10.84 7.88
N LEU A 348 -1.34 -12.00 7.24
CA LEU A 348 -1.84 -13.20 7.93
C LEU A 348 -0.85 -13.76 8.96
N GLN A 349 0.45 -13.63 8.74
CA GLN A 349 1.48 -14.03 9.72
C GLN A 349 1.49 -13.17 11.00
N HIS A 350 0.83 -12.00 10.99
CA HIS A 350 0.72 -11.11 12.16
C HIS A 350 -0.55 -11.36 12.99
N PHE A 351 -1.41 -12.32 12.61
CA PHE A 351 -2.68 -12.64 13.27
C PHE A 351 -2.71 -14.02 13.94
N VAL A 352 -1.56 -14.64 14.23
CA VAL A 352 -1.45 -15.87 15.05
C VAL A 352 -0.72 -15.56 16.35
#